data_AF-A0A4Z1I5T9-F1
#
_entry.id   AF-A0A4Z1I5T9-F1
#
_cell.length_a   1.000
_cell.length_b   1.000
_cell.length_c   1.000
_cell.angle_alpha   90.00
_cell.angle_beta   90.00
_cell.angle_gamma   90.00
#
_symmetry.space_group_name_H-M   'P 1'
#
loop_
_entity.id
_entity.type
_entity.pdbx_description
1 polymer ?
#
loop_
_entity_poly.entity_id
_entity_poly.type
_entity_poly.pdbx_seq_one_letter_code
_entity_poly.pdbx_strand_id
1 'polypeptide(L)'
;MGCVLSDCEHEVLEVTSGRVTLTYNLYISQKIGIPLQKNLVADPTLSPLYEVARNILVQPDFMKRGIVDVSLGGVIGFYCDHPYAHTQEDTDDIIPYALMGIDMAIFNTFQSLGLVVKACPVLGMDDDLEYEEHITRAGTQFHGVEESTFNERYKDDVRWYHKSEWPHKKYKNVAWLNGWGSNSLPAFYGLVHGNESTIMCFHSKAAILIEVPAYDERMVRELA
;
A
#
# COMPACT_ATOMS: atom_id res chain seq x y z
N MET A 1 -34.35 6.96 -11.15
CA MET A 1 -33.44 7.10 -9.99
C MET A 1 -32.07 6.70 -10.50
N GLY A 2 -31.15 7.66 -10.65
CA GLY A 2 -29.79 7.40 -11.11
C GLY A 2 -28.85 7.40 -9.91
N CYS A 3 -28.05 6.36 -9.78
CA CYS A 3 -26.96 6.31 -8.81
C CYS A 3 -25.66 6.37 -9.61
N VAL A 4 -24.78 7.32 -9.26
CA VAL A 4 -23.45 7.46 -9.83
C VAL A 4 -22.43 7.19 -8.73
N LEU A 5 -21.31 6.56 -9.08
CA LEU A 5 -20.19 6.44 -8.16
C LEU A 5 -19.56 7.84 -7.97
N SER A 6 -19.07 8.13 -6.76
CA SER A 6 -18.60 9.48 -6.41
C SER A 6 -17.35 9.92 -7.18
N ASP A 7 -16.61 8.97 -7.74
CA ASP A 7 -15.41 9.16 -8.54
C ASP A 7 -15.69 9.31 -10.05
N CYS A 8 -16.95 9.16 -10.45
CA CYS A 8 -17.36 9.33 -11.84
C CYS A 8 -17.76 10.79 -12.11
N GLU A 9 -17.11 11.41 -13.09
CA GLU A 9 -17.56 12.69 -13.65
C GLU A 9 -18.98 12.53 -14.20
N HIS A 10 -19.89 13.40 -13.74
CA HIS A 10 -21.26 13.41 -14.22
C HIS A 10 -21.74 14.85 -14.37
N GLU A 11 -22.36 15.13 -15.52
CA GLU A 11 -22.96 16.42 -15.82
C GLU A 11 -24.47 16.29 -15.89
N VAL A 12 -25.14 17.34 -15.43
CA VAL A 12 -26.59 17.44 -15.51
C VAL A 12 -26.95 18.44 -16.61
N LEU A 13 -27.39 17.92 -17.76
CA LEU A 13 -27.79 18.74 -18.90
C LEU A 13 -29.00 19.65 -18.61
N GLU A 14 -29.09 20.72 -19.41
CA GLU A 14 -30.15 21.72 -19.37
C GLU A 14 -31.54 21.10 -19.57
N VAL A 15 -32.53 21.60 -18.83
CA VAL A 15 -33.90 21.08 -18.86
C VAL A 15 -34.81 22.08 -19.56
N THR A 16 -35.61 21.59 -20.51
CA THR A 16 -36.53 22.42 -21.31
C THR A 16 -37.85 22.75 -20.61
N SER A 17 -38.20 22.05 -19.52
CA SER A 17 -39.26 22.45 -18.59
C SER A 17 -39.15 21.71 -17.24
N GLY A 18 -39.20 22.46 -16.13
CA GLY A 18 -39.31 22.05 -14.72
C GLY A 18 -38.75 20.68 -14.28
N ARG A 19 -37.60 20.67 -13.58
CA ARG A 19 -37.04 19.48 -12.90
C ARG A 19 -36.75 19.76 -11.43
N VAL A 20 -37.20 18.88 -10.54
CA VAL A 20 -36.81 18.85 -9.12
C VAL A 20 -36.00 17.59 -8.88
N THR A 21 -34.81 17.73 -8.28
CA THR A 21 -33.88 16.62 -8.02
C THR A 21 -33.46 16.65 -6.55
N LEU A 22 -33.52 15.49 -5.89
CA LEU A 22 -32.95 15.28 -4.56
C LEU A 22 -31.61 14.56 -4.72
N THR A 23 -30.53 15.25 -4.37
CA THR A 23 -29.17 14.69 -4.38
C THR A 23 -28.72 14.45 -2.95
N TYR A 24 -28.26 13.25 -2.65
CA TYR A 24 -27.65 12.90 -1.37
C TYR A 24 -26.48 11.96 -1.62
N ASN A 25 -25.43 12.09 -0.83
CA ASN A 25 -24.30 11.17 -0.87
C ASN A 25 -24.57 10.00 0.07
N LEU A 26 -24.47 8.79 -0.45
CA LEU A 26 -24.52 7.56 0.34
C LEU A 26 -23.09 7.13 0.63
N TYR A 27 -22.69 7.29 1.88
CA TYR A 27 -21.41 6.78 2.35
C TYR A 27 -21.64 5.41 2.95
N ILE A 28 -20.97 4.39 2.39
CA ILE A 28 -20.88 3.09 3.06
C ILE A 28 -19.85 3.26 4.17
N SER A 29 -20.30 3.59 5.38
CA SER A 29 -19.46 3.54 6.57
C SER A 29 -19.63 2.17 7.21
N GLN A 30 -18.60 1.35 7.13
CA GLN A 30 -18.61 0.02 7.73
C GLN A 30 -18.34 0.16 9.24
N LYS A 31 -19.35 0.59 9.99
CA LYS A 31 -19.35 0.51 11.46
C LYS A 31 -20.66 -0.09 11.96
N ILE A 32 -20.86 -1.39 11.72
CA ILE A 32 -21.56 -2.34 12.62
C ILE A 32 -21.07 -3.75 12.22
N GLY A 33 -20.24 -4.35 13.08
CA GLY A 33 -19.92 -5.78 13.05
C GLY A 33 -18.67 -6.18 12.27
N ILE A 34 -17.52 -6.21 12.95
CA ILE A 34 -16.47 -7.20 12.68
C ILE A 34 -17.14 -8.56 12.91
N PRO A 35 -17.39 -9.37 11.86
CA PRO A 35 -16.38 -10.33 11.40
C PRO A 35 -16.45 -10.63 9.89
N LEU A 36 -15.30 -10.52 9.20
CA LEU A 36 -15.11 -10.87 7.80
C LEU A 36 -15.96 -10.02 6.83
N GLN A 37 -15.52 -9.86 5.59
CA GLN A 37 -16.50 -9.79 4.51
C GLN A 37 -17.33 -11.07 4.59
N LYS A 38 -18.44 -11.07 5.33
CA LYS A 38 -19.31 -12.23 5.55
C LYS A 38 -19.84 -12.78 4.21
N ASN A 39 -19.76 -11.97 3.15
CA ASN A 39 -19.75 -12.40 1.77
C ASN A 39 -18.58 -11.70 1.07
N LEU A 40 -17.48 -12.41 0.85
CA LEU A 40 -16.57 -12.09 -0.26
C LEU A 40 -17.45 -11.97 -1.51
N VAL A 41 -17.51 -10.77 -2.12
CA VAL A 41 -18.33 -10.53 -3.33
C VAL A 41 -17.94 -11.51 -4.45
N ALA A 42 -16.70 -12.03 -4.39
CA ALA A 42 -16.23 -13.17 -5.16
C ALA A 42 -15.26 -14.00 -4.30
N ASP A 43 -15.42 -15.33 -4.29
CA ASP A 43 -14.46 -16.24 -3.67
C ASP A 43 -13.11 -16.11 -4.41
N PRO A 44 -12.04 -15.65 -3.74
CA PRO A 44 -10.75 -15.41 -4.38
C PRO A 44 -10.12 -16.71 -4.88
N THR A 45 -10.48 -17.86 -4.29
CA THR A 45 -9.97 -19.18 -4.71
C THR A 45 -10.44 -19.59 -6.11
N LEU A 46 -11.52 -18.98 -6.59
CA LEU A 46 -12.05 -19.18 -7.94
C LEU A 46 -11.41 -18.25 -8.98
N SER A 47 -10.50 -17.35 -8.56
CA SER A 47 -9.86 -16.41 -9.49
C SER A 47 -8.68 -17.08 -10.23
N PRO A 48 -8.45 -16.76 -11.51
CA PRO A 48 -7.25 -17.21 -12.22
C PRO A 48 -5.95 -16.78 -11.53
N LEU A 49 -5.96 -15.63 -10.86
CA LEU A 49 -4.82 -15.13 -10.09
C LEU A 49 -4.47 -16.07 -8.93
N TYR A 50 -5.47 -16.62 -8.24
CA TYR A 50 -5.25 -17.57 -7.16
C TYR A 50 -4.60 -18.85 -7.66
N GLU A 51 -5.09 -19.44 -8.76
CA GLU A 51 -4.45 -20.63 -9.32
C GLU A 51 -3.02 -20.37 -9.75
N VAL A 52 -2.75 -19.25 -10.42
CA VAL A 52 -1.39 -18.88 -10.83
C VAL A 52 -0.49 -18.68 -9.62
N ALA A 53 -0.93 -17.92 -8.61
CA ALA A 53 -0.16 -17.68 -7.40
C ALA A 53 0.12 -18.97 -6.62
N ARG A 54 -0.89 -19.84 -6.47
CA ARG A 54 -0.78 -21.16 -5.87
C ARG A 54 0.28 -22.02 -6.58
N ASN A 55 0.18 -22.11 -7.90
CA ASN A 55 1.09 -22.91 -8.72
C ASN A 55 2.54 -22.41 -8.68
N ILE A 56 2.74 -21.10 -8.48
CA ILE A 56 4.06 -20.49 -8.33
C ILE A 56 4.63 -20.76 -6.93
N LEU A 57 3.82 -20.68 -5.87
CA LEU A 57 4.27 -20.88 -4.49
C LEU A 57 4.80 -22.29 -4.22
N VAL A 58 4.23 -23.31 -4.88
CA VAL A 58 4.70 -24.70 -4.80
C VAL A 58 5.99 -24.95 -5.58
N GLN A 59 6.41 -24.02 -6.45
CA GLN A 59 7.68 -24.17 -7.14
C GLN A 59 8.82 -24.02 -6.14
N PRO A 60 9.76 -24.99 -6.08
CA PRO A 60 10.87 -24.89 -5.16
C PRO A 60 11.70 -23.65 -5.47
N ASP A 61 11.89 -23.30 -6.76
CA ASP A 61 12.74 -22.20 -7.22
C ASP A 61 12.19 -20.81 -6.95
N PHE A 62 10.89 -20.69 -6.64
CA PHE A 62 10.27 -19.42 -6.38
C PHE A 62 10.74 -18.82 -5.05
N MET A 63 11.32 -17.62 -5.16
CA MET A 63 11.94 -16.90 -4.04
C MET A 63 13.02 -17.71 -3.29
N LYS A 64 13.75 -18.60 -3.98
CA LYS A 64 14.98 -19.24 -3.43
C LYS A 64 16.11 -18.26 -3.13
N ARG A 65 16.06 -17.07 -3.73
CA ARG A 65 17.12 -16.06 -3.69
C ARG A 65 16.55 -14.73 -3.20
N GLY A 66 16.20 -14.67 -1.92
CA GLY A 66 16.57 -13.47 -1.18
C GLY A 66 18.09 -13.40 -1.24
N ILE A 67 18.65 -12.41 -1.95
CA ILE A 67 20.10 -12.22 -2.07
C ILE A 67 20.69 -12.32 -0.64
N VAL A 68 21.57 -13.31 -0.44
CA VAL A 68 22.43 -13.64 0.73
C VAL A 68 22.20 -15.01 1.42
N ASP A 69 21.05 -15.69 1.42
CA ASP A 69 20.98 -17.02 2.07
C ASP A 69 19.85 -17.95 1.56
N VAL A 70 20.16 -19.23 1.36
CA VAL A 70 19.30 -20.27 0.73
C VAL A 70 18.18 -20.74 1.68
N SER A 71 18.03 -20.08 2.82
CA SER A 71 17.13 -20.41 3.93
C SER A 71 16.10 -19.32 4.22
N LEU A 72 16.08 -18.24 3.42
CA LEU A 72 15.23 -17.07 3.67
C LEU A 72 14.20 -16.91 2.56
N GLY A 73 12.94 -16.77 2.97
CA GLY A 73 11.84 -16.37 2.10
C GLY A 73 12.03 -14.98 1.48
N GLY A 74 10.97 -14.41 0.92
CA GLY A 74 11.01 -13.11 0.26
C GLY A 74 9.83 -12.23 0.57
N VAL A 75 9.82 -11.03 -0.02
CA VAL A 75 8.67 -10.13 0.04
C VAL A 75 8.29 -9.74 -1.38
N ILE A 76 7.03 -9.96 -1.72
CA ILE A 76 6.42 -9.43 -2.94
C ILE A 76 5.84 -8.06 -2.59
N GLY A 77 6.08 -7.08 -3.45
CA GLY A 77 5.46 -5.76 -3.36
C GLY A 77 4.50 -5.51 -4.50
N PHE A 78 3.41 -4.82 -4.22
CA PHE A 78 2.48 -4.31 -5.22
C PHE A 78 2.03 -2.91 -4.82
N TYR A 79 2.34 -1.90 -5.63
CA TYR A 79 1.82 -0.56 -5.41
C TYR A 79 0.34 -0.53 -5.74
N CYS A 80 -0.48 0.00 -4.85
CA CYS A 80 -1.91 0.15 -5.12
C CYS A 80 -2.13 1.04 -6.35
N ASP A 81 -3.09 0.67 -7.18
CA ASP A 81 -3.50 1.44 -8.37
C ASP A 81 -4.42 2.59 -7.96
N HIS A 82 -5.32 2.34 -7.00
CA HIS A 82 -6.23 3.36 -6.50
C HIS A 82 -5.51 4.32 -5.53
N PRO A 83 -5.86 5.63 -5.58
CA PRO A 83 -5.40 6.58 -4.59
C PRO A 83 -6.11 6.35 -3.26
N TYR A 84 -5.39 5.83 -2.28
CA TYR A 84 -5.88 5.70 -0.91
C TYR A 84 -5.43 6.89 -0.07
N ALA A 85 -6.32 7.39 0.80
CA ALA A 85 -6.02 8.41 1.82
C ALA A 85 -5.13 7.82 2.92
N HIS A 86 -3.91 7.43 2.53
CA HIS A 86 -3.02 6.61 3.33
C HIS A 86 -2.18 7.41 4.33
N THR A 87 -2.62 8.65 4.59
CA THR A 87 -1.96 9.61 5.47
C THR A 87 -2.94 10.19 6.50
N GLN A 88 -3.95 9.40 6.92
CA GLN A 88 -4.91 9.77 7.98
C GLN A 88 -4.75 8.84 9.19
N GLU A 89 -5.09 9.34 10.38
CA GLU A 89 -4.86 8.67 11.68
C GLU A 89 -5.66 7.35 11.87
N ASP A 90 -6.72 7.13 11.09
CA ASP A 90 -7.58 5.92 11.18
C ASP A 90 -7.38 4.94 10.00
N THR A 91 -6.42 5.20 9.12
CA THR A 91 -6.29 4.47 7.86
C THR A 91 -5.93 2.99 8.05
N ASP A 92 -5.12 2.62 9.05
CA ASP A 92 -4.75 1.21 9.29
C ASP A 92 -5.96 0.31 9.54
N ASP A 93 -6.95 0.82 10.27
CA ASP A 93 -8.16 0.05 10.59
C ASP A 93 -9.10 -0.09 9.39
N ILE A 94 -9.02 0.85 8.43
CA ILE A 94 -9.97 0.97 7.33
C ILE A 94 -9.41 0.33 6.05
N ILE A 95 -8.11 0.47 5.80
CA ILE A 95 -7.54 0.16 4.49
C ILE A 95 -7.75 -1.29 4.04
N PRO A 96 -7.55 -2.32 4.89
CA PRO A 96 -7.81 -3.70 4.47
C PRO A 96 -9.24 -3.92 3.96
N TYR A 97 -10.20 -3.09 4.40
CA TYR A 97 -11.60 -3.14 4.00
C TYR A 97 -11.97 -2.15 2.89
N ALA A 98 -11.12 -1.16 2.62
CA ALA A 98 -11.32 -0.13 1.62
C ALA A 98 -10.59 -0.41 0.29
N LEU A 99 -9.84 -1.51 0.20
CA LEU A 99 -9.20 -1.90 -1.06
C LEU A 99 -10.25 -2.15 -2.16
N MET A 100 -9.93 -1.73 -3.38
CA MET A 100 -10.83 -1.76 -4.53
C MET A 100 -10.14 -2.40 -5.73
N GLY A 101 -10.95 -2.92 -6.67
CA GLY A 101 -10.48 -3.45 -7.94
C GLY A 101 -9.33 -4.46 -7.80
N ILE A 102 -8.23 -4.20 -8.54
CA ILE A 102 -7.05 -5.07 -8.54
C ILE A 102 -6.34 -5.11 -7.18
N ASP A 103 -6.36 -4.01 -6.42
CA ASP A 103 -5.71 -3.93 -5.11
C ASP A 103 -6.35 -4.93 -4.14
N MET A 104 -7.69 -4.97 -4.12
CA MET A 104 -8.46 -5.96 -3.36
C MET A 104 -8.20 -7.39 -3.85
N ALA A 105 -8.13 -7.60 -5.16
CA ALA A 105 -7.90 -8.93 -5.74
C ALA A 105 -6.52 -9.48 -5.35
N ILE A 106 -5.46 -8.67 -5.42
CA ILE A 106 -4.11 -9.04 -4.95
C ILE A 106 -4.16 -9.37 -3.46
N PHE A 107 -4.68 -8.45 -2.63
CA PHE A 107 -4.72 -8.62 -1.17
C PHE A 107 -5.43 -9.91 -0.76
N ASN A 108 -6.67 -10.10 -1.24
CA ASN A 108 -7.48 -11.26 -0.89
C ASN A 108 -6.90 -12.57 -1.43
N THR A 109 -6.32 -12.56 -2.64
CA THR A 109 -5.74 -13.79 -3.21
C THR A 109 -4.60 -14.32 -2.35
N PHE A 110 -3.61 -13.49 -2.03
CA PHE A 110 -2.48 -13.93 -1.22
C PHE A 110 -2.87 -14.18 0.25
N GLN A 111 -3.86 -13.47 0.77
CA GLN A 111 -4.42 -13.74 2.10
C GLN A 111 -5.11 -15.12 2.14
N SER A 112 -5.88 -15.49 1.12
CA SER A 112 -6.53 -16.80 1.02
C SER A 112 -5.55 -17.95 0.80
N LEU A 113 -4.36 -17.68 0.28
CA LEU A 113 -3.25 -18.64 0.24
C LEU A 113 -2.54 -18.82 1.59
N GLY A 114 -3.01 -18.15 2.65
CA GLY A 114 -2.47 -18.26 4.01
C GLY A 114 -1.19 -17.45 4.24
N LEU A 115 -0.84 -16.54 3.33
CA LEU A 115 0.34 -15.69 3.47
C LEU A 115 0.06 -14.48 4.38
N VAL A 116 1.14 -13.92 4.93
CA VAL A 116 1.06 -12.67 5.69
C VAL A 116 1.04 -11.52 4.68
N VAL A 117 -0.12 -10.87 4.57
CA VAL A 117 -0.35 -9.75 3.66
C VAL A 117 -0.63 -8.49 4.47
N LYS A 118 0.08 -7.40 4.14
CA LYS A 118 -0.10 -6.09 4.78
C LYS A 118 -0.27 -5.01 3.72
N ALA A 119 -1.30 -4.18 3.85
CA ALA A 119 -1.36 -2.91 3.17
C ALA A 119 -0.67 -1.84 4.05
N CYS A 120 0.24 -1.05 3.48
CA CYS A 120 1.06 -0.09 4.21
C CYS A 120 1.51 1.06 3.29
N PRO A 121 1.92 2.20 3.85
CA PRO A 121 2.51 3.26 3.05
C PRO A 121 3.98 2.92 2.79
N VAL A 122 4.46 3.11 1.57
CA VAL A 122 5.87 2.94 1.19
C VAL A 122 6.42 4.30 0.80
N LEU A 123 7.54 4.67 1.40
CA LEU A 123 8.18 5.98 1.18
C LEU A 123 8.89 5.99 -0.17
N GLY A 124 8.61 7.01 -0.97
CA GLY A 124 9.33 7.33 -2.20
C GLY A 124 10.67 7.92 -1.84
N MET A 125 11.73 7.30 -2.33
CA MET A 125 13.06 7.92 -2.30
C MET A 125 13.26 8.62 -3.63
N ASP A 126 13.66 9.88 -3.60
CA ASP A 126 14.30 10.48 -4.76
C ASP A 126 15.61 9.71 -5.02
N ASP A 127 15.85 9.39 -6.29
CA ASP A 127 16.94 8.53 -6.78
C ASP A 127 18.36 9.01 -6.38
N ASP A 128 18.50 10.21 -5.81
CA ASP A 128 19.77 10.87 -5.47
C ASP A 128 20.52 10.27 -4.26
N LEU A 129 19.97 9.23 -3.60
CA LEU A 129 20.64 8.49 -2.51
C LEU A 129 21.20 7.15 -3.00
N GLU A 130 22.02 7.19 -4.06
CA GLU A 130 22.64 6.08 -4.83
C GLU A 130 23.43 5.00 -4.03
N TYR A 131 23.51 5.07 -2.71
CA TYR A 131 24.43 4.24 -1.91
C TYR A 131 23.78 3.15 -1.05
N GLU A 132 22.45 3.02 -1.02
CA GLU A 132 21.77 1.93 -0.31
C GLU A 132 21.14 0.93 -1.31
N GLU A 133 21.70 -0.28 -1.39
CA GLU A 133 21.13 -1.41 -2.14
C GLU A 133 19.62 -1.55 -1.88
N HIS A 134 18.78 -1.39 -2.91
CA HIS A 134 17.33 -1.69 -2.97
C HIS A 134 16.58 -1.93 -1.64
N ILE A 135 16.59 -0.92 -0.74
CA ILE A 135 15.83 -0.94 0.52
C ILE A 135 14.48 -0.23 0.31
N THR A 136 13.42 -1.02 0.41
CA THR A 136 12.05 -0.51 0.57
C THR A 136 11.82 -0.10 2.02
N ARG A 137 11.25 1.08 2.25
CA ARG A 137 10.82 1.55 3.57
C ARG A 137 9.31 1.57 3.62
N ALA A 138 8.74 0.68 4.44
CA ALA A 138 7.30 0.58 4.62
C ALA A 138 6.93 1.05 6.02
N GLY A 139 5.95 1.93 6.11
CA GLY A 139 5.48 2.49 7.37
C GLY A 139 5.00 1.36 8.28
N THR A 140 5.33 1.48 9.57
CA THR A 140 4.80 0.54 10.57
C THR A 140 3.29 0.69 10.69
N GLN A 141 2.78 1.89 10.43
CA GLN A 141 1.38 2.29 10.46
C GLN A 141 1.15 3.36 9.37
N PHE A 142 -0.10 3.52 8.93
CA PHE A 142 -0.52 4.74 8.24
C PHE A 142 -0.63 5.85 9.29
N HIS A 143 -0.13 7.05 8.98
CA HIS A 143 -0.17 8.17 9.93
C HIS A 143 -0.48 9.47 9.22
N GLY A 144 -1.02 10.43 9.99
CA GLY A 144 -1.20 11.81 9.57
C GLY A 144 0.05 12.39 8.92
N VAL A 145 -0.10 13.31 7.97
CA VAL A 145 1.05 14.10 7.51
C VAL A 145 1.56 14.92 8.69
N GLU A 146 2.81 14.70 9.09
CA GLU A 146 3.43 15.44 10.19
C GLU A 146 4.25 16.62 9.65
N GLU A 147 4.03 17.80 10.24
CA GLU A 147 4.89 18.96 10.08
C GLU A 147 6.05 18.87 11.06
N SER A 148 7.28 18.98 10.55
CA SER A 148 8.47 18.89 11.38
C SER A 148 9.22 20.20 11.49
N THR A 149 9.91 20.33 12.63
CA THR A 149 10.75 21.47 13.01
C THR A 149 12.24 21.28 12.63
N PHE A 150 12.52 20.52 11.56
CA PHE A 150 13.87 20.18 11.10
C PHE A 150 14.83 21.39 11.05
N ASN A 151 16.10 21.16 11.40
CA ASN A 151 17.17 22.15 11.38
C ASN A 151 18.43 21.51 10.76
N GLU A 152 18.76 21.92 9.54
CA GLU A 152 19.62 21.22 8.57
C GLU A 152 21.14 21.27 8.86
N ARG A 153 21.58 21.16 10.11
CA ARG A 153 23.03 21.31 10.36
C ARG A 153 23.87 20.08 9.94
N TYR A 154 23.28 18.89 9.71
CA TYR A 154 24.03 17.68 9.35
C TYR A 154 23.29 16.74 8.40
N LYS A 155 23.94 16.31 7.29
CA LYS A 155 23.42 15.27 6.36
C LYS A 155 23.23 13.89 7.00
N ASP A 156 24.00 13.58 8.05
CA ASP A 156 23.83 12.35 8.84
C ASP A 156 22.50 12.31 9.60
N ASP A 157 21.82 13.46 9.72
CA ASP A 157 20.56 13.64 10.44
C ASP A 157 19.35 13.15 9.63
N VAL A 158 19.37 13.23 8.30
CA VAL A 158 18.23 12.81 7.44
C VAL A 158 17.86 11.34 7.64
N ARG A 159 18.85 10.45 7.84
CA ARG A 159 18.62 9.02 8.09
C ARG A 159 18.06 8.73 9.49
N TRP A 160 18.52 9.49 10.50
CA TRP A 160 18.02 9.39 11.87
C TRP A 160 16.59 9.94 11.94
N TYR A 161 16.36 11.05 11.27
CA TYR A 161 15.10 11.76 11.12
C TYR A 161 14.04 10.94 10.36
N HIS A 162 14.38 10.28 9.25
CA HIS A 162 13.49 9.33 8.57
C HIS A 162 12.97 8.23 9.49
N LYS A 163 13.70 7.89 10.55
CA LYS A 163 13.32 6.86 11.52
C LYS A 163 12.54 7.42 12.71
N SER A 164 12.75 8.70 13.05
CA SER A 164 12.05 9.43 14.11
C SER A 164 10.64 9.83 13.67
N GLU A 165 10.52 10.53 12.53
CA GLU A 165 9.27 11.15 12.08
C GLU A 165 8.42 10.23 11.20
N TRP A 166 9.03 9.19 10.61
CA TRP A 166 8.34 8.23 9.76
C TRP A 166 8.69 6.80 10.17
N PRO A 167 8.13 6.29 11.29
CA PRO A 167 8.43 4.96 11.78
C PRO A 167 8.22 3.88 10.69
N HIS A 168 9.29 3.16 10.35
CA HIS A 168 9.26 2.24 9.23
C HIS A 168 10.05 0.96 9.46
N LYS A 169 9.58 -0.10 8.78
CA LYS A 169 10.32 -1.35 8.59
C LYS A 169 11.05 -1.30 7.26
N LYS A 170 12.33 -1.70 7.27
CA LYS A 170 13.14 -1.84 6.07
C LYS A 170 13.00 -3.25 5.50
N TYR A 171 12.74 -3.32 4.21
CA TYR A 171 12.68 -4.55 3.43
C TYR A 171 13.73 -4.50 2.34
N LYS A 172 14.60 -5.50 2.28
CA LYS A 172 15.62 -5.61 1.23
C LYS A 172 15.08 -6.41 0.05
N ASN A 173 15.37 -5.97 -1.17
CA ASN A 173 15.12 -6.73 -2.40
C ASN A 173 13.64 -7.15 -2.56
N VAL A 174 12.70 -6.23 -2.29
CA VAL A 174 11.28 -6.48 -2.54
C VAL A 174 11.06 -6.73 -4.02
N ALA A 175 10.42 -7.85 -4.36
CA ALA A 175 10.06 -8.19 -5.73
C ALA A 175 8.75 -7.48 -6.10
N TRP A 176 8.87 -6.35 -6.80
CA TRP A 176 7.71 -5.56 -7.19
C TRP A 176 7.00 -6.13 -8.42
N LEU A 177 5.69 -6.34 -8.32
CA LEU A 177 4.84 -6.81 -9.42
C LEU A 177 4.45 -5.70 -10.40
N ASN A 178 4.52 -4.44 -9.97
CA ASN A 178 4.24 -3.25 -10.77
C ASN A 178 5.18 -2.09 -10.39
N GLY A 179 5.17 -1.04 -11.22
CA GLY A 179 5.97 0.17 -10.98
C GLY A 179 5.30 1.17 -10.03
N TRP A 180 6.08 2.14 -9.57
CA TRP A 180 5.64 3.18 -8.62
C TRP A 180 4.44 4.00 -9.11
N GLY A 181 4.29 4.22 -10.43
CA GLY A 181 3.20 5.03 -10.99
C GLY A 181 3.22 6.50 -10.53
N SER A 182 2.14 7.25 -10.74
CA SER A 182 2.06 8.69 -10.45
C SER A 182 1.33 9.08 -9.16
N ASN A 183 0.58 8.15 -8.55
CA ASN A 183 -0.40 8.47 -7.49
C ASN A 183 0.20 8.42 -6.07
N SER A 184 1.23 9.22 -5.80
CA SER A 184 1.82 9.37 -4.46
C SER A 184 1.19 10.53 -3.68
N LEU A 185 1.16 10.42 -2.35
CA LEU A 185 0.72 11.50 -1.45
C LEU A 185 1.89 12.02 -0.61
N PRO A 186 1.90 13.29 -0.18
CA PRO A 186 2.86 13.79 0.80
C PRO A 186 2.80 12.98 2.10
N ALA A 187 3.93 12.49 2.57
CA ALA A 187 4.08 11.72 3.81
C ALA A 187 4.50 12.61 4.98
N PHE A 188 5.52 13.45 4.79
CA PHE A 188 5.98 14.44 5.76
C PHE A 188 6.78 15.54 5.08
N TYR A 189 6.90 16.68 5.77
CA TYR A 189 7.70 17.82 5.31
C TYR A 189 8.96 17.98 6.16
N GLY A 190 10.08 18.35 5.53
CA GLY A 190 11.31 18.73 6.21
C GLY A 190 11.65 20.19 5.95
N LEU A 191 11.88 20.98 7.00
CA LEU A 191 12.36 22.35 6.88
C LEU A 191 13.88 22.43 6.88
N VAL A 192 14.44 22.77 5.73
CA VAL A 192 15.88 22.94 5.57
C VAL A 192 16.25 24.40 5.87
N HIS A 193 17.04 24.62 6.92
CA HIS A 193 17.54 25.93 7.31
C HIS A 193 19.02 26.10 6.92
N GLY A 194 19.27 26.57 5.70
CA GLY A 194 20.57 27.02 5.20
C GLY A 194 20.64 28.54 5.01
N ASN A 195 21.51 29.03 4.11
CA ASN A 195 21.52 30.45 3.70
C ASN A 195 20.20 30.86 2.99
N GLU A 196 19.48 29.89 2.45
CA GLU A 196 18.11 30.02 1.93
C GLU A 196 17.25 28.91 2.54
N SER A 197 16.06 29.24 3.05
CA SER A 197 15.13 28.25 3.61
C SER A 197 14.48 27.46 2.49
N THR A 198 14.60 26.12 2.53
CA THR A 198 13.94 25.22 1.56
C THR A 198 12.98 24.30 2.29
N ILE A 199 11.84 23.97 1.67
CA ILE A 199 10.90 22.96 2.17
C ILE A 199 11.10 21.70 1.33
N MET A 200 11.49 20.60 1.96
CA MET A 200 11.50 19.27 1.36
C MET A 200 10.15 18.61 1.61
N CYS A 201 9.58 17.99 0.57
CA CYS A 201 8.36 17.20 0.67
C CYS A 201 8.68 15.75 0.32
N PHE A 202 8.49 14.85 1.28
CA PHE A 202 8.68 13.43 1.07
C PHE A 202 7.33 12.81 0.76
N HIS A 203 7.27 11.96 -0.26
CA HIS A 203 6.02 11.35 -0.70
C HIS A 203 5.98 9.86 -0.35
N SER A 204 4.80 9.33 -0.05
CA SER A 204 4.55 7.91 0.08
C SER A 204 3.49 7.43 -0.90
N LYS A 205 3.46 6.12 -1.12
CA LYS A 205 2.40 5.46 -1.87
C LYS A 205 1.87 4.25 -1.10
N ALA A 206 0.56 4.06 -1.11
CA ALA A 206 -0.04 2.83 -0.58
C ALA A 206 0.44 1.62 -1.38
N ALA A 207 0.86 0.57 -0.69
CA ALA A 207 1.32 -0.67 -1.28
C ALA A 207 0.88 -1.86 -0.44
N ILE A 208 0.79 -3.02 -1.10
CA ILE A 208 0.55 -4.32 -0.51
C ILE A 208 1.90 -5.04 -0.47
N LEU A 209 2.32 -5.45 0.71
CA LEU A 209 3.48 -6.31 0.93
C LEU A 209 3.02 -7.70 1.36
N ILE A 210 3.58 -8.71 0.71
CA ILE A 210 3.26 -10.12 0.95
C ILE A 210 4.55 -10.82 1.40
N GLU A 211 4.59 -11.30 2.63
CA GLU A 211 5.71 -12.08 3.14
C GLU A 211 5.56 -13.54 2.66
N VAL A 212 6.53 -14.00 1.87
CA VAL A 212 6.57 -15.35 1.30
C VAL A 212 7.59 -16.17 2.09
N PRO A 213 7.17 -17.20 2.84
CA PRO A 213 8.09 -18.06 3.59
C PRO A 213 9.07 -18.81 2.69
N ALA A 214 10.15 -19.34 3.28
CA ALA A 214 11.06 -20.24 2.58
C ALA A 214 10.34 -21.52 2.11
N TYR A 215 10.83 -22.18 1.07
CA TYR A 215 10.15 -23.33 0.46
C TYR A 215 9.78 -24.42 1.47
N ASP A 216 10.72 -24.85 2.31
CA ASP A 216 10.48 -25.91 3.30
C ASP A 216 9.38 -25.50 4.30
N GLU A 217 9.33 -24.23 4.68
CA GLU A 217 8.28 -23.69 5.56
C GLU A 217 6.92 -23.61 4.86
N ARG A 218 6.89 -23.29 3.55
CA ARG A 218 5.66 -23.34 2.75
C ARG A 218 5.08 -24.75 2.72
N MET A 219 5.93 -25.75 2.51
CA MET A 219 5.53 -27.16 2.46
C MET A 219 5.04 -27.68 3.82
N VAL A 220 5.67 -27.28 4.93
CA VAL A 220 5.23 -27.66 6.29
C VAL A 220 3.90 -27.01 6.66
N ARG A 221 3.69 -25.77 6.26
CA ARG A 221 2.47 -25.01 6.55
C ARG A 221 1.30 -25.34 5.60
N GLU A 222 1.51 -26.23 4.64
CA GLU A 222 0.54 -26.54 3.57
C GLU A 222 0.05 -25.25 2.86
N LEU A 223 0.96 -24.28 2.71
CA LEU A 223 0.69 -23.07 1.94
C LEU A 223 0.71 -23.47 0.46
N ALA A 224 -0.49 -23.63 -0.10
CA ALA A 224 -0.81 -24.15 -1.44
C ALA A 224 -0.85 -25.68 -1.61
#